data_AF-A0A6V7QKB7-F1
#
_entry.id   AF-A0A6V7QKB7-F1
#
_cell.length_a   1.000
_cell.length_b   1.000
_cell.length_c   1.000
_cell.angle_alpha   90.00
_cell.angle_beta   90.00
_cell.angle_gamma   90.00
#
_symmetry.space_group_name_H-M   'P 1'
#
loop_
_entity.id
_entity.type
_entity.pdbx_description
1 polymer ?
#
loop_
_entity_poly.entity_id
_entity_poly.type
_entity_poly.pdbx_seq_one_letter_code
_entity_poly.pdbx_strand_id
1 'polypeptide(L)'
;MVEQIAGVNENAGIVYFTGTMDGPLEANLYSTNLFPDWNQPLQPPRRLTNGNGRHAVILDHQLQRFIDVHDSLRSPPRVLLCSLHDGSVIMPLYEQQITVPRFRKLQALFPEIVQIEAKDGTPLYGALYLPDEKEIWTASLQNIDQCLWWSECPICM
;
A
#
# COMPACT_ATOMS: atom_id res chain seq x y z
N MET A 1 5.40 -7.17 -12.35
CA MET A 1 5.21 -8.64 -12.33
C MET A 1 3.71 -8.94 -12.33
N VAL A 2 3.27 -10.11 -12.84
CA VAL A 2 1.86 -10.54 -12.72
C VAL A 2 1.71 -11.33 -11.42
N GLU A 3 0.75 -10.95 -10.58
CA GLU A 3 0.48 -11.62 -9.30
C GLU A 3 -0.64 -12.65 -9.45
N GLN A 4 -1.77 -12.27 -10.07
CA GLN A 4 -2.92 -13.14 -10.22
C GLN A 4 -3.72 -12.81 -11.49
N ILE A 5 -4.32 -13.83 -12.12
CA ILE A 5 -5.33 -13.63 -13.17
C ILE A 5 -6.69 -13.46 -12.48
N ALA A 6 -7.31 -12.29 -12.67
CA ALA A 6 -8.60 -11.96 -12.08
C ALA A 6 -9.77 -12.53 -12.89
N GLY A 7 -9.61 -12.62 -14.22
CA GLY A 7 -10.57 -13.25 -15.10
C GLY A 7 -10.23 -13.09 -16.57
N VAL A 8 -10.92 -13.85 -17.41
CA VAL A 8 -10.73 -13.85 -18.87
C VAL A 8 -12.09 -13.66 -19.53
N ASN A 9 -12.20 -12.66 -20.40
CA ASN A 9 -13.33 -12.48 -21.29
C ASN A 9 -12.99 -13.08 -22.65
N GLU A 10 -13.37 -14.33 -22.86
CA GLU A 10 -13.09 -15.05 -24.11
C GLU A 10 -13.81 -14.43 -25.31
N ASN A 11 -15.03 -13.93 -25.11
CA ASN A 11 -15.84 -13.35 -26.19
C ASN A 11 -15.24 -12.02 -26.70
N ALA A 12 -14.67 -11.21 -25.80
CA ALA A 12 -13.97 -9.97 -26.17
C ALA A 12 -12.46 -10.18 -26.43
N GLY A 13 -11.92 -11.36 -26.11
CA GLY A 13 -10.47 -11.64 -26.17
C GLY A 13 -9.65 -10.82 -25.18
N ILE A 14 -10.17 -10.48 -23.99
CA ILE A 14 -9.49 -9.63 -23.00
C ILE A 14 -9.16 -10.45 -21.76
N VAL A 15 -7.95 -10.32 -21.24
CA VAL A 15 -7.55 -10.85 -19.93
C VAL A 15 -7.39 -9.73 -18.91
N TYR A 16 -7.91 -9.98 -17.71
CA TYR A 16 -7.80 -9.11 -16.56
C TYR A 16 -6.90 -9.76 -15.52
N PHE A 17 -5.88 -9.03 -15.06
CA PHE A 17 -4.90 -9.55 -14.11
C PHE A 17 -4.44 -8.44 -13.16
N THR A 18 -4.05 -8.85 -11.96
CA THR A 18 -3.41 -7.96 -11.00
C THR A 18 -1.90 -8.06 -11.11
N GLY A 19 -1.21 -6.94 -10.90
CA GLY A 19 0.24 -6.92 -10.97
C GLY A 19 0.87 -5.65 -10.44
N THR A 20 2.19 -5.64 -10.48
CA THR A 20 3.08 -4.58 -10.00
C THR A 20 3.75 -3.89 -11.19
N MET A 21 2.97 -3.36 -12.13
CA MET A 21 3.52 -2.70 -13.33
C MET A 21 3.96 -1.26 -13.04
N ASP A 22 3.20 -0.54 -12.21
CA ASP A 22 3.51 0.84 -11.82
C ASP A 22 4.66 0.92 -10.81
N GLY A 23 4.87 -0.14 -10.01
CA GLY A 23 5.97 -0.25 -9.08
C GLY A 23 5.84 -1.45 -8.13
N PRO A 24 6.89 -1.82 -7.40
CA PRO A 24 6.87 -2.96 -6.48
C PRO A 24 6.04 -2.70 -5.20
N LEU A 25 5.74 -1.43 -4.92
CA LEU A 25 4.95 -1.01 -3.76
C LEU A 25 3.44 -1.02 -4.02
N GLU A 26 3.04 -1.11 -5.29
CA GLU A 26 1.65 -0.98 -5.71
C GLU A 26 1.21 -2.23 -6.47
N ALA A 27 -0.02 -2.65 -6.22
CA ALA A 27 -0.65 -3.75 -6.95
C ALA A 27 -1.95 -3.23 -7.54
N ASN A 28 -2.10 -3.32 -8.85
CA ASN A 28 -3.21 -2.73 -9.59
C ASN A 28 -3.85 -3.75 -10.53
N LEU A 29 -5.11 -3.51 -10.90
CA LEU A 29 -5.79 -4.27 -11.94
C LEU A 29 -5.44 -3.71 -13.31
N TYR A 30 -5.03 -4.60 -14.20
CA TYR A 30 -4.76 -4.29 -15.59
C TYR A 30 -5.58 -5.18 -16.52
N SER A 31 -5.77 -4.68 -17.74
CA SER A 31 -6.41 -5.40 -18.83
C SER A 31 -5.51 -5.38 -20.06
N THR A 32 -5.44 -6.50 -20.77
CA THR A 32 -4.74 -6.58 -22.06
C THR A 32 -5.44 -7.55 -23.00
N ASN A 33 -5.14 -7.44 -24.29
CA ASN A 33 -5.66 -8.35 -25.30
C ASN A 33 -4.96 -9.72 -25.18
N LEU A 34 -5.75 -10.79 -25.18
CA LEU A 34 -5.28 -12.17 -25.13
C LEU A 34 -4.69 -12.61 -26.47
N PHE A 35 -5.18 -12.05 -27.57
CA PHE A 35 -4.75 -12.35 -28.93
C PHE A 35 -4.21 -11.07 -29.60
N PRO A 36 -3.03 -10.58 -29.18
CA PRO A 36 -2.40 -9.44 -29.84
C PRO A 36 -1.96 -9.82 -31.26
N ASP A 37 -1.98 -8.84 -32.17
CA ASP A 37 -1.36 -9.00 -33.48
C ASP A 37 0.17 -9.02 -33.30
N TRP A 38 0.77 -10.20 -33.50
CA TRP A 38 2.22 -10.41 -33.37
C TRP A 38 3.05 -9.63 -34.41
N ASN A 39 2.41 -9.07 -35.44
CA ASN A 39 3.08 -8.21 -36.42
C ASN A 39 3.20 -6.75 -35.95
N GLN A 40 2.55 -6.40 -34.84
CA GLN A 40 2.57 -5.07 -34.24
C GLN A 40 3.27 -5.08 -32.87
N PRO A 41 3.85 -3.95 -32.44
CA PRO A 41 4.38 -3.84 -31.10
C PRO A 41 3.27 -4.08 -30.07
N LEU A 42 3.59 -4.90 -29.06
CA LEU A 42 2.67 -5.20 -27.97
C LEU A 42 2.27 -3.91 -27.25
N GLN A 43 0.96 -3.69 -27.15
CA GLN A 43 0.44 -2.54 -26.42
C GLN A 43 0.59 -2.75 -24.91
N PRO A 44 0.95 -1.71 -24.15
CA PRO A 44 1.01 -1.80 -22.70
C PRO A 44 -0.39 -2.09 -22.13
N PRO A 45 -0.50 -2.97 -21.12
CA PRO A 45 -1.76 -3.23 -20.45
C PRO A 45 -2.40 -1.96 -19.89
N ARG A 46 -3.72 -1.84 -20.02
CA ARG A 46 -4.48 -0.71 -19.50
C ARG A 46 -4.82 -0.92 -18.03
N ARG A 47 -4.40 0.01 -17.17
CA ARG A 47 -4.78 0.07 -15.75
C ARG A 47 -6.25 0.44 -15.58
N LEU A 48 -6.93 -0.23 -14.64
CA LEU A 48 -8.35 -0.05 -14.32
C LEU A 48 -8.61 0.41 -12.88
N THR A 49 -7.68 0.17 -11.95
CA THR A 49 -7.79 0.65 -10.56
C THR A 49 -7.32 2.09 -10.42
N ASN A 50 -7.98 2.85 -9.53
CA ASN A 50 -7.69 4.25 -9.26
C ASN A 50 -7.17 4.44 -7.83
N GLY A 51 -6.14 5.26 -7.66
CA GLY A 51 -5.52 5.53 -6.37
C GLY A 51 -4.21 4.78 -6.17
N ASN A 52 -3.43 5.20 -5.19
CA ASN A 52 -2.14 4.59 -4.90
C ASN A 52 -2.30 3.50 -3.83
N GLY A 53 -1.44 2.49 -3.89
CA GLY A 53 -1.42 1.40 -2.92
C GLY A 53 -1.68 0.04 -3.56
N ARG A 54 -2.26 -0.88 -2.77
CA ARG A 54 -2.53 -2.24 -3.19
C ARG A 54 -4.02 -2.44 -3.38
N HIS A 55 -4.39 -3.02 -4.50
CA HIS A 55 -5.75 -3.32 -4.90
C HIS A 55 -5.92 -4.84 -5.01
N ALA A 56 -6.82 -5.39 -4.19
CA ALA A 56 -7.30 -6.75 -4.32
C ALA A 56 -8.66 -6.73 -5.01
N VAL A 57 -8.74 -7.36 -6.19
CA VAL A 57 -9.89 -7.24 -7.08
C VAL A 57 -10.63 -8.56 -7.22
N ILE A 58 -11.97 -8.47 -7.18
CA ILE A 58 -12.89 -9.58 -7.44
C ILE A 58 -13.83 -9.17 -8.57
N LEU A 59 -13.76 -9.87 -9.70
CA LEU A 59 -14.64 -9.61 -10.85
C LEU A 59 -16.01 -10.27 -10.67
N ASP A 60 -17.05 -9.66 -11.24
CA ASP A 60 -18.35 -10.30 -11.37
C ASP A 60 -18.37 -11.36 -12.48
N HIS A 61 -19.32 -12.30 -12.41
CA HIS A 61 -19.42 -13.37 -13.42
C HIS A 61 -19.76 -12.86 -14.83
N GLN A 62 -20.37 -11.67 -14.95
CA GLN A 62 -20.72 -11.07 -16.24
C GLN A 62 -19.61 -10.19 -16.82
N LEU A 63 -18.50 -10.02 -16.11
CA LEU A 63 -17.35 -9.17 -16.49
C LEU A 63 -17.77 -7.74 -16.87
N GLN A 64 -18.68 -7.16 -16.09
CA GLN A 64 -19.13 -5.77 -16.22
C GLN A 64 -18.65 -4.90 -15.05
N ARG A 65 -18.40 -5.51 -13.89
CA ARG A 65 -18.13 -4.81 -12.63
C ARG A 65 -17.08 -5.56 -11.82
N PHE A 66 -16.46 -4.86 -10.89
CA PHE A 66 -15.55 -5.47 -9.95
C PHE A 66 -15.64 -4.82 -8.59
N ILE A 67 -15.35 -5.62 -7.56
CA ILE A 67 -15.12 -5.13 -6.22
C ILE A 67 -13.63 -4.84 -6.10
N ASP A 68 -13.31 -3.62 -5.71
CA ASP A 68 -11.96 -3.17 -5.40
C ASP A 68 -11.79 -3.01 -3.89
N VAL A 69 -10.99 -3.88 -3.30
CA VAL A 69 -10.54 -3.75 -1.91
C VAL A 69 -9.16 -3.10 -1.97
N HIS A 70 -9.09 -1.81 -1.67
CA HIS A 70 -7.84 -1.06 -1.74
C HIS A 70 -7.41 -0.51 -0.39
N ASP A 71 -6.12 -0.57 -0.13
CA ASP A 71 -5.47 0.07 1.01
C ASP A 71 -4.16 0.72 0.57
N SER A 72 -3.74 1.74 1.32
CA SER A 72 -2.46 2.40 1.08
C SER A 72 -1.76 2.66 2.39
N LEU A 73 -0.48 3.03 2.31
CA LEU A 73 0.30 3.39 3.48
C LEU A 73 -0.36 4.47 4.34
N ARG A 74 -1.13 5.38 3.71
CA ARG A 74 -1.73 6.55 4.37
C ARG A 74 -3.25 6.47 4.51
N SER A 75 -3.88 5.46 3.91
CA SER A 75 -5.34 5.33 3.92
C SER A 75 -5.76 3.94 4.39
N PRO A 76 -6.74 3.86 5.31
CA PRO A 76 -7.27 2.57 5.73
C PRO A 76 -7.94 1.85 4.54
N PRO A 77 -8.14 0.52 4.64
CA PRO A 77 -8.83 -0.24 3.61
C PRO A 77 -10.23 0.30 3.31
N ARG A 78 -10.55 0.38 2.02
CA ARG A 78 -11.88 0.72 1.49
C ARG A 78 -12.33 -0.37 0.54
N VAL A 79 -13.64 -0.56 0.43
CA VAL A 79 -14.24 -1.50 -0.51
C VAL A 79 -15.14 -0.70 -1.44
N LEU A 80 -14.85 -0.73 -2.73
CA LEU A 80 -15.56 0.01 -3.76
C LEU A 80 -16.17 -0.97 -4.77
N LEU A 81 -17.35 -0.65 -5.28
CA LEU A 81 -17.88 -1.25 -6.49
C LEU A 81 -17.48 -0.37 -7.67
N CYS A 82 -16.79 -0.94 -8.64
CA CYS A 82 -16.25 -0.25 -9.80
C CYS A 82 -16.77 -0.87 -11.12
N SER A 83 -16.83 -0.05 -12.16
CA SER A 83 -17.15 -0.45 -13.53
C SER A 83 -15.91 -1.04 -14.21
N LEU A 84 -16.04 -2.20 -14.85
CA LEU A 84 -14.91 -2.85 -15.54
C LEU A 84 -14.59 -2.20 -16.90
N HIS A 85 -15.50 -1.39 -17.45
CA HIS A 85 -15.32 -0.75 -18.76
C HIS A 85 -14.27 0.36 -18.75
N ASP A 86 -14.31 1.17 -17.70
CA ASP A 86 -13.55 2.41 -17.55
C ASP A 86 -12.80 2.50 -16.22
N GLY A 87 -13.08 1.62 -15.26
CA GLY A 87 -12.50 1.68 -13.91
C GLY A 87 -13.18 2.70 -13.00
N SER A 88 -14.30 3.31 -13.43
CA SER A 88 -14.98 4.31 -12.60
C SER A 88 -15.61 3.71 -11.36
N VAL A 89 -15.61 4.47 -10.27
CA VAL A 89 -16.26 4.07 -9.03
C VAL A 89 -17.77 4.26 -9.20
N ILE A 90 -18.52 3.17 -9.06
CA ILE A 90 -19.99 3.17 -9.09
C ILE A 90 -20.53 3.58 -7.72
N MET A 91 -20.09 2.90 -6.66
CA MET A 91 -20.44 3.25 -5.28
C MET A 91 -19.44 2.68 -4.26
N PRO A 92 -19.22 3.37 -3.13
CA PRO A 92 -18.50 2.78 -2.00
C PRO A 92 -19.38 1.74 -1.30
N LEU A 93 -18.83 0.56 -1.03
CA LEU A 93 -19.48 -0.50 -0.25
C LEU A 93 -19.07 -0.45 1.23
N TYR A 94 -17.82 -0.08 1.49
CA TYR A 94 -17.29 0.07 2.84
C TYR A 94 -16.22 1.16 2.89
N GLU A 95 -16.36 2.06 3.87
CA GLU A 95 -15.35 3.03 4.23
C GLU A 95 -15.19 3.08 5.74
N GLN A 96 -13.96 2.87 6.22
CA GLN A 96 -13.67 3.00 7.64
C GLN A 96 -13.79 4.46 8.07
N GLN A 97 -14.78 4.75 8.92
CA GLN A 97 -14.89 6.06 9.54
C GLN A 97 -13.81 6.24 10.62
N ILE A 98 -12.94 7.25 10.46
CA ILE A 98 -11.90 7.60 11.43
C ILE A 98 -12.51 8.45 12.56
N THR A 99 -13.57 7.92 13.19
CA THR A 99 -14.27 8.59 14.28
C THR A 99 -13.68 8.20 15.63
N VAL A 100 -13.00 7.05 15.72
CA VAL A 100 -12.40 6.57 16.97
C VAL A 100 -11.09 7.32 17.24
N PRO A 101 -10.95 8.04 18.37
CA PRO A 101 -9.75 8.83 18.69
C PRO A 101 -8.44 8.04 18.68
N ARG A 102 -8.49 6.74 18.97
CA ARG A 102 -7.33 5.84 18.95
C ARG A 102 -6.71 5.70 17.55
N PHE A 103 -7.52 5.70 16.49
CA PHE A 103 -7.00 5.63 15.12
C PHE A 103 -6.33 6.94 14.69
N ARG A 104 -6.75 8.10 15.22
CA ARG A 104 -6.07 9.37 14.95
C ARG A 104 -4.64 9.39 15.48
N LYS A 105 -4.37 8.77 16.65
CA LYS A 105 -3.00 8.64 17.17
C LYS A 105 -2.12 7.73 16.31
N LEU A 106 -2.68 6.68 15.71
CA LEU A 106 -1.95 5.78 14.80
C LEU A 106 -1.63 6.44 13.45
N GLN A 107 -2.48 7.35 12.96
CA GLN A 107 -2.20 8.13 11.75
C GLN A 107 -1.01 9.07 11.87
N ALA A 108 -0.60 9.43 13.09
CA ALA A 108 0.62 10.20 13.32
C ALA A 108 1.91 9.38 13.10
N LEU A 109 1.79 8.07 12.84
CA LEU A 109 2.90 7.12 12.74
C LEU A 109 2.97 6.44 11.37
N PHE A 110 2.56 7.10 10.29
CA PHE A 110 2.79 6.55 8.95
C PHE A 110 4.29 6.45 8.68
N PRO A 111 4.80 5.28 8.28
CA PRO A 111 6.21 5.13 8.01
C PRO A 111 6.61 5.91 6.76
N GLU A 112 7.88 6.28 6.71
CA GLU A 112 8.52 6.75 5.49
C GLU A 112 9.00 5.55 4.67
N ILE A 113 8.69 5.52 3.37
CA ILE A 113 9.26 4.51 2.49
C ILE A 113 10.65 4.96 2.07
N VAL A 114 11.64 4.16 2.42
CA VAL A 114 13.05 4.39 2.06
C VAL A 114 13.47 3.38 1.01
N GLN A 115 14.37 3.81 0.12
CA GLN A 115 15.02 2.96 -0.86
C GLN A 115 16.52 2.93 -0.57
N ILE A 116 17.07 1.73 -0.41
CA ILE A 116 18.49 1.49 -0.15
C ILE A 116 19.03 0.65 -1.29
N GLU A 117 20.17 1.02 -1.86
CA GLU A 117 20.83 0.21 -2.87
C GLU A 117 21.66 -0.89 -2.21
N ALA A 118 21.44 -2.14 -2.63
CA ALA A 118 22.30 -3.26 -2.26
C ALA A 118 23.67 -3.16 -2.97
N LYS A 119 24.65 -3.95 -2.52
CA LYS A 119 26.02 -3.94 -3.07
C LYS A 119 26.08 -4.28 -4.57
N ASP A 120 25.07 -4.99 -5.06
CA ASP A 120 24.90 -5.39 -6.45
C ASP A 120 24.10 -4.37 -7.29
N GLY A 121 23.67 -3.25 -6.69
CA GLY A 121 22.84 -2.23 -7.32
C GLY A 121 21.33 -2.52 -7.28
N THR A 122 20.90 -3.63 -6.67
CA THR A 122 19.47 -3.95 -6.53
C THR A 122 18.79 -2.98 -5.55
N PRO A 123 17.69 -2.30 -5.92
CA PRO A 123 16.97 -1.43 -5.00
C PRO A 123 16.18 -2.25 -3.97
N LEU A 124 16.38 -1.97 -2.69
CA LEU A 124 15.67 -2.56 -1.56
C LEU A 124 14.75 -1.52 -0.93
N TYR A 125 13.46 -1.84 -0.83
CA TYR A 125 12.47 -0.98 -0.20
C TYR A 125 12.29 -1.33 1.28
N GLY A 126 12.19 -0.32 2.13
CA GLY A 126 11.95 -0.47 3.57
C GLY A 126 10.94 0.55 4.09
N ALA A 127 10.37 0.27 5.26
CA ALA A 127 9.49 1.19 5.98
C ALA A 127 10.18 1.68 7.26
N LEU A 128 10.39 2.99 7.37
CA LEU A 128 11.03 3.63 8.52
C LEU A 128 9.98 4.31 9.40
N TYR A 129 9.88 3.86 10.65
CA TYR A 129 9.08 4.52 11.67
C TYR A 129 9.98 5.43 12.50
N LEU A 130 9.79 6.73 12.38
CA LEU A 130 10.52 7.70 13.20
C LEU A 130 9.93 7.73 14.62
N PRO A 131 10.78 7.80 15.66
CA PRO A 131 10.31 7.99 17.02
C PRO A 131 9.67 9.39 17.17
N ASP A 132 8.64 9.49 18.01
CA ASP A 132 8.03 10.78 18.32
C ASP A 132 9.02 11.62 19.15
N GLU A 133 9.48 12.74 18.60
CA GLU A 133 10.44 13.65 19.28
C GLU A 133 9.97 14.04 20.69
N LYS A 134 8.66 14.13 20.93
CA LYS A 134 8.11 14.50 22.25
C LYS A 134 8.28 13.39 23.29
N GLU A 135 8.25 12.12 22.89
CA GLU A 135 8.49 10.98 23.80
C GLU A 135 9.99 10.86 24.17
N ILE A 136 10.89 11.19 23.23
CA ILE A 136 12.35 11.05 23.39
C ILE A 136 12.90 11.99 24.49
N TRP A 137 12.43 13.24 24.53
CA TRP A 137 12.89 14.21 25.55
C TRP A 137 12.23 14.00 26.91
N THR A 138 11.02 13.44 26.96
CA THR A 138 10.30 13.21 28.22
C THR A 138 10.90 12.04 29.02
N ALA A 139 11.34 10.98 28.34
CA ALA A 139 12.06 9.87 28.96
C ALA A 139 13.47 10.26 29.45
N SER A 140 14.11 11.23 28.79
CA SER A 140 15.46 11.69 29.15
C SER A 140 15.48 12.56 30.41
N LEU A 141 14.41 13.31 30.68
CA LEU A 141 14.28 14.14 31.89
C LEU A 141 13.91 13.33 33.14
N GLN A 142 13.17 12.23 33.01
CA GLN A 142 12.87 11.34 34.15
C GLN A 142 14.10 10.57 34.67
N ASN A 143 15.16 10.44 33.86
CA ASN A 143 16.42 9.80 34.26
C ASN A 143 17.49 10.77 34.75
N ILE A 144 17.31 12.10 34.57
CA ILE A 144 18.26 13.09 35.09
C ILE A 144 18.13 13.23 36.62
N ASP A 145 16.93 13.02 37.19
CA ASP A 145 16.72 13.04 38.64
C ASP A 145 17.23 11.78 39.36
N GLN A 146 17.55 10.69 38.65
CA GLN A 146 18.18 9.50 39.24
C GLN A 146 19.72 9.49 39.15
N CYS A 147 20.32 10.31 38.28
CA CYS A 147 21.79 10.41 38.17
C CYS A 147 22.43 11.30 39.25
N LEU A 148 21.66 12.14 39.95
CA LEU A 148 22.18 13.05 40.98
C LEU A 148 22.45 12.40 42.35
N TRP A 149 22.16 11.10 42.52
CA TRP A 149 22.42 10.37 43.77
C TRP A 149 23.68 9.48 43.74
N TRP A 150 24.53 9.59 42.71
CA TRP A 150 25.77 8.81 42.59
C TRP A 150 27.03 9.55 43.09
N SER A 151 26.91 10.76 43.64
CA SER A 151 28.07 11.51 44.17
C SER A 151 28.35 11.30 45.67
N GLU A 152 27.54 10.51 46.39
CA GLU A 152 27.69 10.29 47.84
C GLU A 152 27.62 8.80 48.24
N CYS A 153 28.23 7.90 47.46
CA CYS A 153 28.33 6.48 47.82
C CYS A 153 29.66 6.20 48.57
N PRO A 154 29.67 5.86 49.88
CA PRO A 154 30.90 5.73 50.68
C PRO A 154 31.68 4.41 50.51
N ILE A 155 31.38 3.61 49.47
CA ILE A 155 31.96 2.25 49.32
C ILE A 155 33.26 2.25 48.50
N CYS A 156 33.63 3.40 47.91
CA CYS A 156 34.97 3.59 47.33
C CYS A 156 35.87 4.32 48.34
N MET A 157 36.36 3.58 49.34
CA MET A 157 37.48 4.00 50.18
C MET A 157 38.56 2.91 50.16
#